data_AF-A0A821TYR9-F1
#
_entry.id   AF-A0A821TYR9-F1
#
_cell.length_a   1.000
_cell.length_b   1.000
_cell.length_c   1.000
_cell.angle_alpha   90.00
_cell.angle_beta   90.00
_cell.angle_gamma   90.00
#
_symmetry.space_group_name_H-M   'P 1'
#
loop_
_entity.id
_entity.type
_entity.pdbx_description
1 polymer ?
#
loop_
_entity_poly.entity_id
_entity_poly.type
_entity_poly.pdbx_seq_one_letter_code
_entity_poly.pdbx_strand_id
1 'polypeptide(L)'
;MQNAGSDDDLLEWYPSQVKGPVDDEVQEADLISTIEFNENGELLAVGDKGGRIVVFQREQPTKTSPRRNEYNVYITFHSHEPEFDYLKSLEIEEKINQIRWLKRKNPAYFLLSTNGK
;
A
#
# COMPACT_ATOMS: atom_id res chain seq x y z
N MET A 1 -30.58 28.36 -23.89
CA MET A 1 -30.63 26.97 -23.42
C MET A 1 -29.24 26.61 -22.94
N GLN A 2 -29.08 26.36 -21.65
CA GLN A 2 -27.83 25.92 -21.03
C GLN A 2 -27.63 24.45 -21.40
N ASN A 3 -26.49 24.12 -22.02
CA ASN A 3 -26.10 22.71 -22.17
C ASN A 3 -25.70 22.21 -20.79
N ALA A 4 -26.57 21.37 -20.22
CA ALA A 4 -26.24 20.51 -19.10
C ALA A 4 -25.04 19.65 -19.52
N GLY A 5 -23.98 19.62 -18.70
CA GLY A 5 -22.91 18.63 -18.84
C GLY A 5 -23.54 17.25 -18.79
N SER A 6 -23.33 16.47 -19.85
CA SER A 6 -23.86 15.12 -19.98
C SER A 6 -23.33 14.23 -18.86
N ASP A 7 -24.23 13.48 -18.25
CA ASP A 7 -24.02 12.43 -17.22
C ASP A 7 -23.13 11.24 -17.71
N ASP A 8 -22.33 11.43 -18.77
CA ASP A 8 -21.74 10.38 -19.60
C ASP A 8 -20.20 10.45 -19.73
N ASP A 9 -19.53 11.34 -18.98
CA ASP A 9 -18.08 11.25 -18.75
C ASP A 9 -17.81 10.18 -17.68
N LEU A 10 -18.19 8.94 -17.99
CA LEU A 10 -17.90 7.80 -17.13
C LEU A 10 -16.37 7.60 -17.09
N LEU A 11 -15.82 7.58 -15.87
CA LEU A 11 -14.41 7.31 -15.65
C LEU A 11 -14.06 5.90 -16.18
N GLU A 12 -13.35 5.83 -17.30
CA GLU A 12 -12.91 4.56 -17.87
C GLU A 12 -11.72 3.99 -17.07
N TRP A 13 -11.89 2.76 -16.57
CA TRP A 13 -10.85 2.05 -15.83
C TRP A 13 -10.07 1.12 -16.74
N TYR A 14 -8.74 1.18 -16.63
CA TYR A 14 -7.82 0.32 -17.37
C TYR A 14 -6.89 -0.42 -16.39
N PRO A 15 -6.64 -1.73 -16.60
CA PRO A 15 -5.61 -2.43 -15.83
C PRO A 15 -4.25 -1.80 -16.12
N SER A 16 -3.57 -1.33 -15.06
CA SER A 16 -2.27 -0.66 -15.20
C SER A 16 -1.11 -1.54 -14.76
N GLN A 17 -1.22 -2.20 -13.60
CA GLN A 17 -0.16 -3.03 -13.05
C GLN A 17 -0.74 -4.18 -12.23
N VAL A 18 -0.03 -5.31 -12.21
CA VAL A 18 -0.22 -6.42 -11.29
C VAL A 18 1.11 -6.65 -10.58
N LYS A 19 1.07 -6.81 -9.26
CA LYS A 19 2.24 -7.13 -8.43
C LYS A 19 1.91 -8.39 -7.64
N GLY A 20 2.82 -9.37 -7.64
CA GLY A 20 2.62 -10.64 -6.95
C GLY A 20 3.26 -11.81 -7.71
N PRO A 21 3.19 -13.02 -7.15
CA PRO A 21 3.61 -14.24 -7.82
C PRO A 21 2.85 -14.44 -9.14
N VAL A 22 3.50 -15.14 -10.08
CA VAL A 22 2.92 -15.46 -11.40
C VAL A 22 2.16 -16.78 -11.35
N ASP A 23 2.45 -17.63 -10.36
CA ASP A 23 1.78 -18.88 -10.08
C ASP A 23 0.70 -18.73 -8.99
N ASP A 24 -0.14 -19.76 -8.88
CA ASP A 24 -1.24 -19.80 -7.92
C ASP A 24 -0.78 -20.14 -6.48
N GLU A 25 0.52 -20.33 -6.26
CA GLU A 25 1.09 -20.62 -4.93
C GLU A 25 1.29 -19.33 -4.14
N VAL A 26 0.28 -18.96 -3.34
CA VAL A 26 0.35 -17.80 -2.45
C VAL A 26 0.63 -18.26 -1.01
N GLN A 27 1.74 -17.79 -0.44
CA GLN A 27 2.01 -18.02 0.98
C GLN A 27 1.06 -17.16 1.83
N GLU A 28 0.56 -17.71 2.94
CA GLU A 28 -0.35 -16.96 3.81
C GLU A 28 0.28 -15.64 4.31
N ALA A 29 1.58 -15.65 4.60
CA ALA A 29 2.34 -14.46 4.99
C ALA A 29 2.38 -13.36 3.91
N ASP A 30 2.28 -13.72 2.63
CA ASP A 30 2.27 -12.78 1.50
C ASP A 30 0.87 -12.17 1.22
N LEU A 31 -0.18 -12.62 1.93
CA LEU A 31 -1.51 -12.06 1.75
C LEU A 31 -1.56 -10.61 2.22
N ILE A 32 -1.89 -9.71 1.29
CA ILE A 32 -2.09 -8.29 1.58
C ILE A 32 -3.26 -8.13 2.56
N SER A 33 -2.99 -7.44 3.67
CA SER A 33 -3.96 -7.20 4.74
C SER A 33 -4.43 -5.75 4.79
N THR A 34 -3.61 -4.80 4.31
CA THR A 34 -3.95 -3.38 4.30
C THR A 34 -3.21 -2.62 3.21
N ILE A 35 -3.81 -1.55 2.70
CA ILE A 35 -3.22 -0.65 1.70
C ILE A 35 -3.55 0.80 2.07
N GLU A 36 -2.59 1.71 1.90
CA GLU A 36 -2.87 3.15 2.05
C GLU A 36 -1.98 4.02 1.15
N PHE A 37 -2.61 4.91 0.39
CA PHE A 37 -1.91 6.00 -0.31
C PHE A 37 -1.56 7.12 0.66
N ASN A 38 -0.41 7.75 0.45
CA ASN A 38 -0.11 9.01 1.13
C ASN A 38 -0.95 10.17 0.56
N GLU A 39 -0.93 11.33 1.24
CA GLU A 39 -1.81 12.49 0.95
C GLU A 39 -1.80 12.94 -0.52
N ASN A 40 -0.68 12.82 -1.23
CA ASN A 40 -0.52 13.25 -2.61
C ASN A 40 -0.51 12.11 -3.64
N GLY A 41 -0.70 10.85 -3.19
CA GLY A 41 -0.65 9.66 -4.03
C GLY A 41 0.72 9.39 -4.66
N GLU A 42 1.81 9.97 -4.14
CA GLU A 42 3.16 9.63 -4.62
C GLU A 42 3.64 8.29 -4.06
N LEU A 43 3.15 7.90 -2.89
CA LEU A 43 3.50 6.65 -2.22
C LEU A 43 2.26 5.82 -1.94
N LEU A 44 2.39 4.51 -2.16
CA LEU A 44 1.42 3.49 -1.81
C LEU A 44 2.09 2.52 -0.84
N ALA A 45 1.63 2.47 0.42
CA ALA A 45 2.06 1.46 1.37
C ALA A 45 1.12 0.26 1.32
N VAL A 46 1.70 -0.93 1.38
CA VAL A 46 1.01 -2.22 1.41
C VAL A 46 1.55 -3.01 2.59
N GLY A 47 0.67 -3.41 3.50
CA GLY A 47 1.00 -4.31 4.61
C GLY A 47 0.44 -5.71 4.33
N ASP A 48 1.15 -6.74 4.82
CA ASP A 48 0.75 -8.13 4.67
C ASP A 48 0.54 -8.86 6.02
N LYS A 49 0.09 -10.11 5.93
CA LYS A 49 -0.09 -10.99 7.09
C LYS A 49 1.22 -11.38 7.77
N GLY A 50 2.34 -11.40 7.05
CA GLY A 50 3.67 -11.70 7.58
C GLY A 50 4.40 -10.50 8.17
N GLY A 51 3.70 -9.43 8.54
CA GLY A 51 4.27 -8.28 9.22
C GLY A 51 5.19 -7.39 8.39
N ARG A 52 5.23 -7.56 7.06
CA ARG A 52 6.03 -6.70 6.18
C ARG A 52 5.19 -5.54 5.66
N ILE A 53 5.89 -4.43 5.42
CA ILE A 53 5.36 -3.27 4.70
C ILE A 53 6.20 -3.06 3.45
N VAL A 54 5.53 -3.05 2.29
CA VAL A 54 6.10 -2.65 1.00
C VAL A 54 5.56 -1.26 0.65
N VAL A 55 6.46 -0.30 0.47
CA VAL A 55 6.11 1.02 -0.05
C VAL A 55 6.49 1.08 -1.51
N PHE A 56 5.53 1.42 -2.35
CA PHE A 56 5.75 1.74 -3.75
C PHE A 56 5.74 3.25 -3.96
N GLN A 57 6.61 3.73 -4.85
CA GLN A 57 6.65 5.12 -5.30
C GLN A 57 6.20 5.22 -6.75
N ARG A 58 5.32 6.18 -7.03
CA ARG A 58 4.91 6.51 -8.38
C ARG A 58 6.11 7.05 -9.16
N GLU A 59 6.35 6.48 -10.34
CA GLU A 59 7.37 6.95 -11.26
C GLU A 59 7.08 8.40 -11.67
N GLN A 60 8.12 9.25 -11.65
CA GLN A 60 7.96 10.63 -12.08
C GLN A 60 7.95 10.71 -13.61
N PRO A 61 7.06 11.52 -14.21
CA PRO A 61 7.02 11.68 -15.66
C PRO A 61 8.33 12.30 -16.16
N THR A 62 8.93 11.67 -17.17
CA THR A 62 10.13 12.19 -17.84
C THR A 62 9.75 12.77 -19.20
N LYS A 63 10.61 13.62 -19.78
CA LYS A 63 10.40 14.21 -21.13
C LYS A 63 10.20 13.14 -22.22
N THR A 64 10.76 11.95 -22.02
CA THR A 64 10.68 10.81 -22.94
C THR A 64 9.51 9.87 -22.64
N SER A 65 8.86 9.98 -21.48
CA SER A 65 7.80 9.06 -21.05
C SER A 65 6.78 9.79 -20.16
N PRO A 66 5.92 10.64 -20.74
CA PRO A 66 5.05 11.55 -19.98
C PRO A 66 3.83 10.88 -19.32
N ARG A 67 3.59 9.58 -19.53
CA ARG A 67 2.35 8.89 -19.12
C ARG A 67 2.52 7.67 -18.21
N ARG A 68 3.65 7.50 -17.51
CA ARG A 68 3.78 6.38 -16.56
C ARG A 68 3.32 6.78 -15.17
N ASN A 69 2.12 6.31 -14.80
CA ASN A 69 1.63 6.29 -13.42
C ASN A 69 1.98 4.94 -12.75
N GLU A 70 3.12 4.37 -13.12
CA GLU A 70 3.58 3.09 -12.61
C GLU A 70 4.13 3.24 -11.19
N TYR A 71 3.77 2.32 -10.30
CA TYR A 71 4.28 2.25 -8.94
C TYR A 71 5.38 1.19 -8.86
N ASN A 72 6.57 1.62 -8.43
CA ASN A 72 7.76 0.79 -8.30
C ASN A 72 8.15 0.66 -6.83
N VAL A 73 8.74 -0.48 -6.45
CA VAL A 73 9.15 -0.71 -5.06
C VAL A 73 10.16 0.36 -4.66
N TYR A 74 9.83 1.13 -3.63
CA TYR A 74 10.68 2.14 -3.03
C TYR A 74 11.44 1.57 -1.85
N ILE A 75 10.73 0.93 -0.92
CA ILE A 75 11.34 0.24 0.22
C ILE A 75 10.45 -0.89 0.71
N THR A 76 11.07 -1.96 1.21
CA THR A 76 10.41 -3.04 1.94
C THR A 76 11.06 -3.17 3.30
N PHE A 77 10.27 -3.33 4.36
CA PHE A 77 10.78 -3.57 5.71
C PHE A 77 9.81 -4.45 6.51
N HIS A 78 10.35 -5.11 7.54
CA HIS A 78 9.57 -5.87 8.51
C HIS A 78 9.12 -4.93 9.63
N SER A 79 7.81 -4.73 9.76
CA SER A 79 7.22 -3.80 10.73
C SER A 79 6.89 -4.46 12.06
N HIS A 80 6.49 -5.73 12.05
CA HIS A 80 6.12 -6.51 13.23
C HIS A 80 6.64 -7.92 13.09
N GLU A 81 6.98 -8.53 14.23
CA GLU A 81 7.34 -9.95 14.36
C GLU A 81 6.28 -10.66 15.21
N PRO A 82 6.16 -11.99 15.12
CA PRO A 82 5.27 -12.74 15.98
C PRO A 82 5.69 -12.60 17.45
N GLU A 83 4.72 -12.38 18.33
CA GLU A 83 4.94 -12.25 19.78
C GLU A 83 4.02 -13.18 20.57
N PHE A 84 4.35 -13.44 21.84
CA PHE A 84 3.51 -14.26 22.73
C PHE A 84 3.33 -13.59 24.10
N ASP A 85 2.07 -13.35 24.49
CA ASP A 85 1.69 -12.89 25.83
C ASP A 85 1.58 -14.10 26.77
N TYR A 86 2.59 -14.28 27.61
CA TYR A 86 2.65 -15.39 28.57
C TYR A 86 1.60 -15.33 29.69
N LEU A 87 1.11 -14.13 30.04
CA LEU A 87 0.13 -13.98 31.11
C LEU A 87 -1.27 -14.34 30.64
N LYS A 88 -1.56 -14.05 29.36
CA LYS A 88 -2.84 -14.37 28.73
C LYS A 88 -2.82 -15.67 27.93
N SER A 89 -1.65 -16.29 27.77
CA SER A 89 -1.41 -17.42 26.86
C SER A 89 -1.93 -17.11 25.45
N LEU A 90 -1.61 -15.93 24.95
CA LEU A 90 -2.13 -15.40 23.68
C LEU A 90 -0.99 -15.17 22.70
N GLU A 91 -1.10 -15.77 21.52
CA GLU A 91 -0.25 -15.46 20.37
C GLU A 91 -0.67 -14.12 19.76
N ILE A 92 0.31 -13.28 19.47
CA ILE A 92 0.16 -11.98 18.82
C ILE A 92 0.75 -12.14 17.43
N GLU A 93 -0.13 -12.19 16.44
CA GLU A 93 0.26 -12.26 15.04
C GLU A 93 0.98 -10.98 14.60
N GLU A 94 1.96 -11.15 13.72
CA GLU A 94 2.70 -10.07 13.06
C GLU A 94 1.88 -9.32 12.01
N LYS A 95 0.70 -9.84 11.64
CA LYS A 95 -0.18 -9.27 10.64
C LYS A 95 -0.37 -7.76 10.81
N ILE A 96 -0.12 -7.00 9.74
CA ILE A 96 -0.43 -5.58 9.70
C ILE A 96 -1.95 -5.40 9.62
N ASN A 97 -2.55 -4.74 10.60
CA ASN A 97 -3.99 -4.45 10.61
C ASN A 97 -4.32 -3.14 9.88
N GLN A 98 -3.52 -2.10 10.10
CA GLN A 98 -3.74 -0.79 9.51
C GLN A 98 -2.43 -0.06 9.28
N ILE A 99 -2.37 0.72 8.19
CA ILE A 99 -1.33 1.70 7.94
C ILE A 99 -1.96 3.08 7.90
N ARG A 100 -1.29 4.08 8.45
CA ARG A 100 -1.68 5.50 8.35
C ARG A 100 -0.51 6.39 8.01
N TRP A 101 -0.58 7.11 6.90
CA TRP A 101 0.44 8.11 6.60
C TRP A 101 0.29 9.34 7.50
N LEU A 102 1.40 9.82 8.06
CA LEU A 102 1.42 11.10 8.76
C LEU A 102 1.64 12.23 7.76
N LYS A 103 1.00 13.37 8.03
CA LYS A 103 1.23 14.59 7.25
C LYS A 103 2.71 14.95 7.25
N ARG A 104 3.27 15.11 6.06
CA ARG A 104 4.70 15.40 5.86
C ARG A 104 5.04 16.78 6.44
N LYS A 105 6.01 16.81 7.35
CA LYS A 105 6.51 18.05 7.99
C LYS A 105 7.93 18.44 7.58
N ASN A 106 8.66 17.51 6.97
CA ASN A 106 10.05 17.67 6.53
C ASN A 106 10.30 16.75 5.32
N PRO A 107 11.52 16.67 4.77
CA PRO A 107 11.79 15.82 3.62
C PRO A 107 11.53 14.31 3.84
N ALA A 108 11.48 13.81 5.08
CA ALA A 108 11.19 12.42 5.38
C ALA A 108 9.69 12.11 5.38
N TYR A 109 9.36 10.85 5.08
CA TYR A 109 8.01 10.32 5.18
C TYR A 109 7.86 9.53 6.47
N PHE A 110 6.67 9.59 7.07
CA PHE A 110 6.33 8.85 8.28
C PHE A 110 4.98 8.17 8.08
N LEU A 111 4.88 6.94 8.56
CA LEU A 111 3.63 6.19 8.65
C LEU A 111 3.54 5.54 10.02
N LEU A 112 2.33 5.23 10.44
CA LEU A 112 2.04 4.38 11.58
C LEU A 112 1.52 3.04 11.06
N SER A 113 1.94 1.96 11.70
CA SER A 113 1.42 0.61 11.50
C SER A 113 0.98 0.02 12.83
N THR A 114 0.00 -0.88 12.78
CA THR A 114 -0.49 -1.59 13.96
C THR A 114 -0.63 -3.08 13.68
N ASN A 115 -0.39 -3.90 14.70
CA ASN A 115 -0.70 -5.33 14.74
C ASN A 115 -1.43 -5.67 16.06
N GLY A 116 -1.70 -6.96 16.28
CA GLY A 116 -2.38 -7.44 17.48
C GLY A 116 -3.92 -7.32 17.41
N LYS A 117 -4.59 -7.42 18.56
CA LYS A 117 -6.05 -7.46 18.69
C LYS A 117 -6.63 -6.18 19.26
#